data_AF-A0A964FHG6-F1
#
_entry.id   AF-A0A964FHG6-F1
#
_cell.length_a   1.000
_cell.length_b   1.000
_cell.length_c   1.000
_cell.angle_alpha   90.00
_cell.angle_beta   90.00
_cell.angle_gamma   90.00
#
_symmetry.space_group_name_H-M   'P 1'
#
loop_
_entity.id
_entity.type
_entity.pdbx_description
1 polymer ?
#
loop_
_entity_poly.entity_id
_entity_poly.type
_entity_poly.pdbx_seq_one_letter_code
_entity_poly.pdbx_strand_id
1 'polypeptide(L)'
;MPTSDSYQDYLIEALKDKMHAAAYLTAHLEDEEPEPGLLELALSNVFESLGKPNMSADEASLHLEKLDALSSEGSATIYALAHWLKALGLKLTVAVDAGDEEISANVAELAEVGNV
;
A
#
# COMPACT_ATOMS: atom_id res chain seq x y z
N MET A 1 12.04 13.73 30.66
CA MET A 1 11.16 12.70 30.05
C MET A 1 11.41 12.80 28.56
N PRO A 2 11.61 11.70 27.81
CA PRO A 2 11.60 11.82 26.36
C PRO A 2 10.21 12.33 25.99
N THR A 3 10.14 13.56 25.48
CA THR A 3 9.00 14.01 24.71
C THR A 3 8.92 13.07 23.52
N SER A 4 7.75 12.58 23.16
CA SER A 4 7.61 11.73 21.98
C SER A 4 8.43 12.34 20.84
N ASP A 5 9.49 11.67 20.40
CA ASP A 5 9.79 11.68 18.97
C ASP A 5 8.44 11.35 18.34
N SER A 6 7.88 12.27 17.55
CA SER A 6 6.45 12.26 17.29
C SER A 6 6.07 10.90 16.71
N TYR A 7 4.94 10.33 17.12
CA TYR A 7 4.49 9.03 16.58
C TYR A 7 4.58 9.00 15.04
N GLN A 8 4.34 10.16 14.42
CA GLN A 8 4.52 10.37 12.99
C GLN A 8 5.97 10.17 12.53
N ASP A 9 6.97 10.78 13.18
CA ASP A 9 8.37 10.60 12.82
C ASP A 9 8.79 9.12 12.91
N TYR A 10 8.38 8.43 13.98
CA TYR A 10 8.60 7.00 14.12
C TYR A 10 7.95 6.19 12.99
N LEU A 11 6.69 6.51 12.66
CA LEU A 11 5.95 5.84 11.59
C LEU A 11 6.62 6.06 10.23
N ILE A 12 6.98 7.31 9.90
CA ILE A 12 7.65 7.63 8.63
C ILE A 12 9.00 6.92 8.51
N GLU A 13 9.78 6.84 9.59
CA GLU A 13 11.03 6.07 9.59
C GLU A 13 10.78 4.56 9.39
N ALA A 14 9.78 3.98 10.04
CA ALA A 14 9.43 2.56 9.87
C ALA A 14 8.97 2.24 8.43
N LEU A 15 8.21 3.15 7.81
CA LEU A 15 7.68 2.99 6.46
C LEU A 15 8.73 3.17 5.35
N LYS A 16 10.00 3.46 5.67
CA LYS A 16 11.09 3.42 4.69
C LYS A 16 11.45 1.98 4.28
N ASP A 17 11.14 1.01 5.13
CA ASP A 17 11.16 -0.40 4.74
C ASP A 17 9.95 -0.71 3.86
N LYS A 18 10.20 -1.10 2.60
CA LYS A 18 9.15 -1.42 1.63
C LYS A 18 8.25 -2.56 2.10
N MET A 19 8.79 -3.55 2.82
CA MET A 19 7.99 -4.64 3.38
C MET A 19 7.02 -4.12 4.45
N HIS A 20 7.50 -3.22 5.30
CA HIS A 20 6.67 -2.56 6.31
C HIS A 20 5.59 -1.69 5.66
N ALA A 21 5.94 -0.91 4.64
CA ALA A 21 4.98 -0.08 3.90
C ALA A 21 3.89 -0.92 3.21
N ALA A 22 4.26 -2.04 2.59
CA ALA A 22 3.33 -2.97 1.96
C ALA A 22 2.37 -3.59 2.99
N ALA A 23 2.88 -4.05 4.13
CA ALA A 23 2.06 -4.58 5.22
C ALA A 23 1.13 -3.51 5.80
N TYR A 24 1.64 -2.30 5.99
CA TYR A 24 0.87 -1.15 6.48
C TYR A 24 -0.32 -0.83 5.56
N LEU A 25 -0.09 -0.67 4.25
CA LEU A 25 -1.18 -0.42 3.30
C LEU A 25 -2.16 -1.58 3.22
N THR A 26 -1.68 -2.83 3.24
CA THR A 26 -2.53 -4.02 3.25
C THR A 26 -3.47 -4.02 4.46
N ALA A 27 -2.97 -3.67 5.64
CA ALA A 27 -3.81 -3.59 6.85
C ALA A 27 -4.93 -2.54 6.70
N HIS A 28 -4.67 -1.41 6.03
CA HIS A 28 -5.69 -0.38 5.79
C HIS A 28 -6.73 -0.84 4.77
N LEU A 29 -6.34 -1.65 3.77
CA LEU A 29 -7.26 -2.22 2.79
C LEU A 29 -8.14 -3.35 3.34
N GLU A 30 -7.71 -4.00 4.42
CA GLU A 30 -8.45 -5.09 5.08
C GLU A 30 -9.47 -4.58 6.11
N ASP A 31 -9.54 -3.26 6.37
CA ASP A 31 -10.53 -2.67 7.28
C ASP A 31 -11.96 -2.87 6.74
N GLU A 32 -12.85 -3.38 7.60
CA GLU A 32 -14.24 -3.68 7.25
C GLU A 32 -15.12 -2.42 7.26
N GLU A 33 -14.77 -1.43 8.10
CA GLU A 33 -15.49 -0.16 8.26
C GLU A 33 -14.50 1.00 8.28
N PRO A 34 -13.77 1.23 7.16
CA PRO A 34 -12.71 2.23 7.12
C PRO A 34 -13.26 3.64 7.32
N GLU A 35 -12.62 4.40 8.18
CA GLU A 35 -12.94 5.82 8.35
C GLU A 35 -12.71 6.60 7.04
N PRO A 36 -13.54 7.61 6.73
CA PRO A 36 -13.30 8.49 5.59
C PRO A 36 -11.89 9.11 5.66
N GLY A 37 -11.12 8.99 4.58
CA GLY A 37 -9.74 9.50 4.51
C GLY A 37 -8.68 8.57 5.11
N LEU A 38 -9.04 7.42 5.70
CA LEU A 38 -8.08 6.47 6.28
C LEU A 38 -7.06 5.97 5.24
N LEU A 39 -7.54 5.59 4.05
CA LEU A 39 -6.65 5.13 2.96
C LEU A 39 -5.78 6.26 2.42
N GLU A 40 -6.32 7.47 2.32
CA GLU A 40 -5.58 8.66 1.89
C GLU A 40 -4.44 8.98 2.85
N LEU A 41 -4.71 8.94 4.16
CA LEU A 41 -3.70 9.14 5.19
C LEU A 41 -2.59 8.08 5.06
N ALA A 42 -2.98 6.81 4.87
CA ALA A 42 -2.02 5.73 4.75
C ALA A 42 -1.12 5.88 3.52
N LEU A 43 -1.72 6.20 2.37
CA LEU A 43 -1.01 6.47 1.12
C LEU A 43 -0.09 7.69 1.24
N SER A 44 -0.53 8.74 1.95
CA SER A 44 0.26 9.94 2.21
C SER A 44 1.49 9.64 3.06
N ASN A 45 1.33 8.84 4.13
CA ASN A 45 2.44 8.41 4.98
C ASN A 45 3.48 7.60 4.21
N VAL A 46 3.03 6.66 3.35
CA VAL A 46 3.94 5.87 2.51
C VAL A 46 4.62 6.71 1.43
N PHE A 47 3.90 7.67 0.85
CA PHE A 47 4.49 8.60 -0.11
C PHE A 47 5.54 9.51 0.54
N GLU A 48 5.31 9.95 1.77
CA GLU A 48 6.29 10.69 2.55
C GLU A 48 7.54 9.88 2.87
N SER A 49 7.40 8.58 3.18
CA SER A 49 8.53 7.72 3.52
C SER A 49 9.32 7.24 2.30
N LEU A 50 8.66 6.81 1.22
CA LEU A 50 9.28 6.18 0.04
C LEU A 50 9.36 7.10 -1.18
N GLY A 51 8.43 8.03 -1.34
CA GLY A 51 8.32 8.89 -2.53
C GLY A 51 9.23 10.12 -2.44
N LYS A 52 8.94 11.03 -1.50
CA LYS A 52 9.66 12.32 -1.36
C LYS A 52 11.19 12.20 -1.38
N PRO A 53 11.82 11.21 -0.72
CA PRO A 53 13.29 11.09 -0.74
C PRO A 53 13.88 10.64 -2.08
N ASN A 54 13.07 10.01 -2.94
CA ASN A 54 13.51 9.31 -4.14
C ASN A 54 13.02 9.95 -5.45
N MET A 55 12.30 11.09 -5.39
CA MET A 55 11.70 11.77 -6.53
C MET A 55 12.15 13.23 -6.62
N SER A 56 12.14 13.78 -7.83
CA SER A 56 12.25 15.24 -8.01
C SER A 56 11.00 15.96 -7.48
N ALA A 57 11.10 17.27 -7.24
CA ALA A 57 9.97 18.07 -6.75
C ALA A 57 8.77 18.06 -7.72
N ASP A 58 9.04 18.04 -9.03
CA ASP A 58 8.00 18.00 -10.07
C ASP A 58 7.30 16.65 -10.10
N GLU A 59 8.06 15.54 -10.02
CA GLU A 59 7.49 14.19 -9.90
C GLU A 59 6.68 14.03 -8.63
N ALA A 60 7.20 14.51 -7.50
CA ALA A 60 6.51 14.43 -6.23
C ALA A 60 5.18 15.21 -6.25
N SER A 61 5.16 16.38 -6.88
CA SER A 61 3.93 17.19 -7.04
C SER A 61 2.90 16.45 -7.89
N LEU A 62 3.31 15.85 -9.00
CA LEU A 62 2.41 15.05 -9.85
C LEU A 62 1.83 13.83 -9.12
N HIS A 63 2.63 13.20 -8.26
CA HIS A 63 2.16 12.07 -7.45
C HIS A 63 1.14 12.51 -6.38
N LEU A 64 1.33 13.69 -5.77
CA LEU A 64 0.37 14.26 -4.82
C LEU A 64 -0.95 14.63 -5.50
N GLU A 65 -0.93 15.24 -6.69
CA GLU A 65 -2.15 15.52 -7.46
C GLU A 65 -2.96 14.25 -7.78
N LYS A 66 -2.26 13.15 -8.10
CA LYS A 66 -2.91 11.85 -8.31
C LYS A 66 -3.49 11.28 -7.03
N LEU A 67 -2.82 11.50 -5.90
CA LEU A 67 -3.28 11.03 -4.60
C LEU A 67 -4.58 11.75 -4.21
N ASP A 68 -4.65 13.07 -4.36
CA ASP A 68 -5.87 13.87 -4.11
C ASP A 68 -7.06 13.37 -4.93
N ALA A 69 -6.83 12.99 -6.19
CA ALA A 69 -7.87 12.41 -7.05
C ALA A 69 -8.34 11.04 -6.53
N LEU A 70 -7.43 10.23 -5.97
CA LEU A 70 -7.76 8.94 -5.37
C LEU A 70 -8.56 9.09 -4.07
N SER A 71 -8.35 10.17 -3.32
CA SER A 71 -8.97 10.43 -2.02
C SER A 71 -10.47 10.71 -2.09
N SER A 72 -10.92 11.47 -3.10
CA SER A 72 -12.31 11.95 -3.18
C SER A 72 -13.35 10.86 -3.50
N GLU A 73 -13.12 10.05 -4.53
CA GLU A 73 -14.04 8.96 -4.94
C GLU A 73 -13.33 7.60 -5.11
N GLY A 74 -12.00 7.61 -5.23
CA GLY A 74 -11.21 6.40 -5.49
C GLY A 74 -11.19 5.44 -4.29
N SER A 75 -11.06 5.95 -3.07
CA SER A 75 -10.99 5.16 -1.84
C SER A 75 -12.22 4.27 -1.63
N ALA A 76 -13.43 4.83 -1.79
CA ALA A 76 -14.68 4.08 -1.70
C ALA A 76 -14.77 2.96 -2.75
N THR A 77 -14.29 3.23 -3.97
CA THR A 77 -14.24 2.24 -5.05
C THR A 77 -13.29 1.09 -4.74
N ILE A 78 -12.12 1.39 -4.16
CA ILE A 78 -11.13 0.38 -3.74
C ILE A 78 -11.70 -0.52 -2.64
N TYR A 79 -12.35 0.05 -1.63
CA TYR A 79 -12.98 -0.74 -0.56
C TYR A 79 -14.13 -1.59 -1.07
N ALA A 80 -14.95 -1.08 -1.99
CA ALA A 80 -16.01 -1.86 -2.63
C ALA A 80 -15.44 -3.08 -3.38
N LEU A 81 -14.31 -2.93 -4.08
CA LEU A 81 -13.62 -4.03 -4.73
C LEU A 81 -13.06 -5.03 -3.71
N ALA A 82 -12.41 -4.56 -2.65
CA ALA A 82 -11.87 -5.43 -1.60
C ALA A 82 -12.99 -6.27 -0.94
N HIS A 83 -14.13 -5.65 -0.65
CA HIS A 83 -15.30 -6.35 -0.11
C HIS A 83 -15.88 -7.38 -1.09
N TRP A 84 -15.99 -7.01 -2.37
CA TRP A 84 -16.46 -7.93 -3.40
C TRP A 84 -15.55 -9.16 -3.56
N LEU A 85 -14.23 -8.97 -3.53
CA LEU A 85 -13.25 -10.06 -3.57
C LEU A 85 -13.38 -10.98 -2.35
N LYS A 86 -13.61 -10.41 -1.16
CA LYS A 86 -13.79 -11.18 0.09
C LYS A 86 -14.96 -12.15 0.00
N ALA A 87 -16.06 -11.77 -0.67
CA ALA A 87 -17.19 -12.66 -0.92
C ALA A 87 -16.82 -13.90 -1.77
N LEU A 88 -15.73 -13.82 -2.53
CA LEU A 88 -15.19 -14.91 -3.35
C LEU A 88 -14.07 -15.69 -2.65
N GLY A 89 -13.74 -15.37 -1.39
CA GLY A 89 -12.59 -15.93 -0.69
C GLY A 89 -11.24 -15.36 -1.14
N LEU A 90 -11.25 -14.21 -1.82
CA LEU A 90 -10.07 -13.50 -2.29
C LEU A 90 -9.83 -12.24 -1.44
N LYS A 91 -8.63 -11.65 -1.51
CA LYS A 91 -8.32 -10.40 -0.81
C LYS A 91 -7.43 -9.48 -1.64
N LEU A 92 -7.50 -8.18 -1.35
CA LEU A 92 -6.64 -7.16 -1.95
C LEU A 92 -5.44 -6.92 -1.03
N THR A 93 -4.22 -7.00 -1.57
CA THR A 93 -2.97 -6.83 -0.83
C THR A 93 -1.99 -5.99 -1.61
N VAL A 94 -1.12 -5.29 -0.89
CA VAL A 94 0.05 -4.62 -1.46
C VAL A 94 1.28 -5.50 -1.21
N ALA A 95 2.10 -5.69 -2.23
CA ALA A 95 3.36 -6.42 -2.15
C ALA A 95 4.50 -5.54 -2.65
N VAL A 96 5.72 -5.83 -2.20
CA VAL A 96 6.91 -5.17 -2.75
C VAL A 96 7.08 -5.63 -4.19
N ASP A 97 7.31 -4.68 -5.10
CA ASP A 97 7.68 -4.98 -6.47
C ASP A 97 9.11 -5.55 -6.47
N ALA A 98 9.21 -6.88 -6.57
CA ALA A 98 10.46 -7.61 -6.65
C ALA A 98 11.13 -7.53 -8.03
N GLY A 99 10.50 -6.86 -9.01
CA GLY A 99 10.88 -6.95 -10.42
C GLY A 99 10.59 -8.34 -11.01
N ASP A 100 10.91 -8.51 -12.29
CA ASP A 100 10.57 -9.69 -13.10
C ASP A 100 11.18 -11.04 -12.62
N GLU A 101 11.99 -11.06 -11.56
CA GLU A 101 12.69 -12.28 -11.10
C GLU A 101 11.85 -13.18 -10.17
N GLU A 102 10.84 -12.67 -9.45
CA GLU A 102 10.02 -13.53 -8.56
C GLU A 102 8.76 -14.10 -9.23
N ILE A 103 8.21 -13.44 -10.25
CA ILE A 103 7.04 -13.97 -11.00
C ILE A 103 7.43 -15.28 -11.71
N SER A 104 8.68 -15.37 -12.19
CA SER A 104 9.21 -16.55 -12.88
C SER A 104 9.41 -17.76 -11.95
N ALA A 105 9.69 -17.54 -10.65
CA ALA A 105 9.80 -18.63 -9.67
C ALA A 105 8.42 -19.19 -9.25
N ASN A 106 7.44 -18.32 -8.98
CA ASN A 106 6.11 -18.73 -8.53
C ASN A 106 5.26 -19.38 -9.65
N VAL A 107 5.44 -18.97 -10.90
CA VAL A 107 4.77 -19.62 -12.06
C VAL A 107 5.29 -21.03 -12.30
N ALA A 108 6.57 -21.28 -12.03
CA ALA A 108 7.16 -22.61 -12.18
C ALA A 108 6.62 -23.60 -11.11
N GLU A 109 6.45 -23.16 -9.87
CA GLU A 109 5.96 -24.01 -8.78
C GLU A 109 4.47 -24.40 -8.94
N LEU A 110 3.64 -23.48 -9.45
CA LEU A 110 2.24 -23.76 -9.75
C LEU A 110 2.04 -24.72 -10.94
N ALA A 111 3.00 -24.77 -11.87
CA ALA A 111 2.96 -25.69 -13.01
C ALA A 111 3.28 -27.15 -12.63
N GLU A 112 4.02 -27.38 -11.54
CA GLU A 112 4.36 -28.73 -11.08
C GLU A 112 3.23 -29.41 -10.29
N VAL A 113 2.39 -28.65 -9.60
CA VAL A 113 1.26 -29.20 -8.81
C VAL A 113 0.11 -29.70 -9.68
N GLY A 114 0.05 -29.26 -10.95
CA GLY A 114 -1.01 -29.64 -11.91
C GLY A 114 -0.78 -30.96 -12.66
N ASN A 115 0.33 -31.67 -12.43
CA ASN A 115 0.68 -32.87 -13.21
C ASN A 115 0.84 -34.15 -12.36
N VAL A 116 0.03 -34.32 -11.32
CA VAL A 116 -0.04 -35.57 -10.52
C VAL A 116 -1.42 -36.19 -10.57
#